data_AF-A0A1I7V172-F1
#
_entry.id   AF-A0A1I7V172-F1
#
_cell.length_a   1.000
_cell.length_b   1.000
_cell.length_c   1.000
_cell.angle_alpha   90.00
_cell.angle_beta   90.00
_cell.angle_gamma   90.00
#
_symmetry.space_group_name_H-M   'P 1'
#
loop_
_entity.id
_entity.type
_entity.pdbx_description
1 polymer ?
#
loop_
_entity_poly.entity_id
_entity_poly.type
_entity_poly.pdbx_seq_one_letter_code
_entity_poly.pdbx_strand_id
1 'polypeptide(L)'
;MPEELQFSVKSLMTMAEQAKKQIGLVVDLTNTDRYYRKTEWADHGVQYLKLNCPGHEVNEREDLVEDFIKSVREFIENPENEGKLVGVHCTHGLNRTGYLICRYMIDVDGYTAADAISMFEYYRGHPMEREHYKISLYEAEQRRLRAGQEDGEERPNAEEENGDVEKKT
;
A
#
# COMPACT_ATOMS: atom_id res chain seq x y z
N MET A 1 16.57 -27.14 10.25
CA MET A 1 15.23 -27.17 9.62
C MET A 1 15.36 -28.04 8.38
N PRO A 2 14.51 -29.05 8.18
CA PRO A 2 14.52 -29.84 6.95
C PRO A 2 14.47 -28.94 5.71
N GLU A 3 15.16 -29.32 4.63
CA GLU A 3 15.33 -28.47 3.43
C GLU A 3 13.99 -28.16 2.77
N GLU A 4 13.08 -29.14 2.77
CA GLU A 4 11.72 -29.06 2.25
C GLU A 4 10.82 -28.07 3.01
N LEU A 5 11.20 -27.66 4.23
CA LEU A 5 10.47 -26.67 5.02
C LEU A 5 11.12 -25.27 4.98
N GLN A 6 12.26 -25.12 4.29
CA GLN A 6 12.95 -23.84 4.21
C GLN A 6 12.36 -22.96 3.10
N PHE A 7 12.12 -21.69 3.45
CA PHE A 7 11.70 -20.67 2.50
C PHE A 7 12.76 -19.56 2.45
N SER A 8 13.61 -19.60 1.43
CA SER A 8 14.72 -18.67 1.22
C SER A 8 14.43 -17.68 0.08
N VAL A 9 15.25 -16.63 -0.04
CA VAL A 9 15.21 -15.70 -1.21
C VAL A 9 15.34 -16.49 -2.51
N LYS A 10 16.32 -17.40 -2.59
CA LYS A 10 16.51 -18.29 -3.75
C LYS A 10 15.26 -19.12 -4.06
N SER A 11 14.60 -19.67 -3.05
CA SER A 11 13.37 -20.46 -3.21
C SER A 11 12.26 -19.60 -3.82
N LEU A 12 12.04 -18.38 -3.29
CA LEU A 12 11.04 -17.46 -3.83
C LEU A 12 11.34 -17.07 -5.28
N MET A 13 12.60 -16.72 -5.59
CA MET A 13 12.98 -16.34 -6.95
C MET A 13 12.78 -17.49 -7.95
N THR A 14 13.12 -18.72 -7.54
CA THR A 14 12.87 -19.92 -8.35
C THR A 14 11.37 -20.12 -8.61
N MET A 15 10.52 -19.93 -7.59
CA MET A 15 9.06 -20.04 -7.73
C MET A 15 8.50 -18.94 -8.66
N ALA A 16 9.00 -17.71 -8.54
CA ALA A 16 8.59 -16.60 -9.41
C ALA A 16 8.94 -16.89 -10.87
N GLU A 17 10.16 -17.36 -11.14
CA GLU A 17 10.62 -17.74 -12.48
C GLU A 17 9.76 -18.87 -13.08
N GLN A 18 9.50 -19.93 -12.30
CA GLN A 18 8.62 -21.03 -12.73
C GLN A 18 7.19 -20.56 -13.05
N ALA A 19 6.69 -19.57 -12.32
CA ALA A 19 5.40 -18.93 -12.56
C ALA A 19 5.44 -17.89 -13.69
N LYS A 20 6.59 -17.70 -14.37
CA LYS A 20 6.83 -16.66 -15.38
C LYS A 20 6.53 -15.25 -14.87
N LYS A 21 6.86 -14.99 -13.61
CA LYS A 21 6.72 -13.69 -12.95
C LYS A 21 8.08 -13.14 -12.55
N GLN A 22 8.20 -11.82 -12.51
CA GLN A 22 9.38 -11.12 -12.03
C GLN A 22 9.01 -10.32 -10.79
N ILE A 23 9.82 -10.39 -9.74
CA ILE A 23 9.70 -9.54 -8.56
C ILE A 23 10.71 -8.40 -8.76
N GLY A 24 10.29 -7.15 -8.60
CA GLY A 24 11.19 -6.00 -8.74
C GLY A 24 11.38 -5.21 -7.45
N LEU A 25 10.47 -5.33 -6.48
CA LEU A 25 10.59 -4.71 -5.16
C LEU A 25 10.15 -5.70 -4.08
N VAL A 26 10.87 -5.72 -2.96
CA VAL A 26 10.46 -6.37 -1.72
C VAL A 26 10.41 -5.35 -0.60
N VAL A 27 9.24 -5.25 0.04
CA VAL A 27 9.02 -4.44 1.24
C VAL A 27 8.96 -5.35 2.46
N ASP A 28 9.97 -5.24 3.32
CA ASP A 28 10.09 -5.96 4.59
C ASP A 28 9.59 -5.10 5.75
N LEU A 29 8.51 -5.57 6.40
CA LEU A 29 7.83 -4.93 7.53
C LEU A 29 8.28 -5.48 8.90
N THR A 30 9.25 -6.38 8.92
CA THR A 30 9.76 -6.98 10.15
C THR A 30 10.67 -6.00 10.89
N ASN A 31 10.64 -6.03 12.22
CA ASN A 31 11.52 -5.19 13.04
C ASN A 31 12.86 -5.89 13.36
N THR A 32 13.37 -6.71 12.44
CA THR A 32 14.60 -7.48 12.62
C THR A 32 15.27 -7.81 11.29
N ASP A 33 16.60 -7.89 11.27
CA ASP A 33 17.39 -8.30 10.09
C ASP A 33 17.90 -9.75 10.21
N ARG A 34 17.31 -10.53 11.13
CA ARG A 34 17.81 -11.88 11.49
C ARG A 34 17.26 -13.00 10.61
N TYR A 35 16.23 -12.75 9.80
CA TYR A 35 15.54 -13.81 9.05
C TYR A 35 16.26 -14.22 7.76
N TYR A 36 16.85 -13.27 7.03
CA TYR A 36 17.61 -13.51 5.82
C TYR A 36 18.55 -12.32 5.54
N ARG A 37 19.52 -12.47 4.62
CA ARG A 37 20.42 -11.39 4.25
C ARG A 37 19.78 -10.53 3.17
N LYS A 38 19.48 -9.27 3.50
CA LYS A 38 18.90 -8.30 2.55
C LYS A 38 19.71 -8.10 1.26
N THR A 39 21.02 -8.36 1.29
CA THR A 39 21.90 -8.25 0.11
C THR A 39 21.59 -9.27 -0.97
N GLU A 40 20.98 -10.41 -0.62
CA GLU A 40 20.61 -11.46 -1.59
C GLU A 40 19.60 -10.95 -2.63
N TRP A 41 18.77 -9.96 -2.31
CA TRP A 41 17.83 -9.37 -3.27
C TRP A 41 18.55 -8.64 -4.40
N ALA A 42 19.67 -7.97 -4.11
CA ALA A 42 20.44 -7.22 -5.09
C ALA A 42 21.08 -8.15 -6.15
N ASP A 43 21.49 -9.36 -5.73
CA ASP A 43 22.04 -10.39 -6.63
C ASP A 43 21.01 -10.84 -7.69
N HIS A 44 19.72 -10.61 -7.42
CA HIS A 44 18.61 -10.90 -8.31
C HIS A 44 18.05 -9.65 -9.02
N GLY A 45 18.68 -8.48 -8.87
CA GLY A 45 18.18 -7.22 -9.42
C GLY A 45 16.87 -6.73 -8.78
N VAL A 46 16.57 -7.20 -7.56
CA VAL A 46 15.35 -6.85 -6.81
C VAL A 46 15.67 -5.71 -5.84
N GLN A 47 14.88 -4.64 -5.89
CA GLN A 47 14.96 -3.55 -4.93
C GLN A 47 14.47 -4.04 -3.56
N TYR A 48 15.12 -3.59 -2.50
CA TYR A 48 14.77 -3.97 -1.14
C TYR A 48 14.52 -2.74 -0.28
N LEU A 49 13.32 -2.67 0.30
CA LEU A 49 12.90 -1.62 1.22
C LEU A 49 12.57 -2.22 2.59
N LYS A 50 13.18 -1.66 3.64
CA LYS A 50 12.88 -2.01 5.03
C LYS A 50 12.03 -0.91 5.66
N LEU A 51 10.77 -1.22 5.96
CA LEU A 51 9.88 -0.35 6.73
C LEU A 51 9.72 -0.95 8.12
N ASN A 52 10.56 -0.51 9.06
CA ASN A 52 10.49 -1.01 10.42
C ASN A 52 9.16 -0.57 11.06
N CYS A 53 8.31 -1.54 11.41
CA CYS A 53 7.12 -1.32 12.24
C CYS A 53 7.40 -1.75 13.69
N PRO A 54 7.97 -0.88 14.55
CA PRO A 54 8.35 -1.23 15.92
C PRO A 54 7.17 -1.14 16.88
N GLY A 55 6.85 -2.24 17.60
CA GLY A 55 6.16 -2.27 18.91
C GLY A 55 4.73 -1.72 19.04
N HIS A 56 4.35 -0.76 18.19
CA HIS A 56 3.03 -0.18 17.99
C HIS A 56 2.45 -0.76 16.70
N GLU A 57 1.13 -0.89 16.67
CA GLU A 57 0.42 -1.44 15.52
C GLU A 57 0.50 -0.46 14.33
N VAL A 58 0.68 -0.96 13.10
CA VAL A 58 0.97 -0.09 11.93
C VAL A 58 -0.21 0.84 11.59
N ASN A 59 -1.41 0.56 12.09
CA ASN A 59 -2.60 1.39 11.94
C ASN A 59 -2.54 2.73 12.67
N GLU A 60 -1.63 2.88 13.64
CA GLU A 60 -1.43 4.14 14.36
C GLU A 60 -0.33 5.01 13.73
N ARG A 61 0.30 4.53 12.64
CA ARG A 61 1.49 5.13 12.03
C ARG A 61 1.20 5.53 10.59
N GLU A 62 0.48 6.63 10.44
CA GLU A 62 0.14 7.16 9.12
C GLU A 62 1.39 7.51 8.31
N ASP A 63 2.48 7.94 8.95
CA ASP A 63 3.78 8.16 8.32
C ASP A 63 4.35 6.88 7.66
N LEU A 64 4.20 5.72 8.31
CA LEU A 64 4.61 4.44 7.71
C LEU A 64 3.70 4.03 6.54
N VAL A 65 2.42 4.40 6.60
CA VAL A 65 1.47 4.14 5.50
C VAL A 65 1.82 5.01 4.29
N GLU A 66 2.09 6.30 4.52
CA GLU A 66 2.52 7.24 3.48
C GLU A 66 3.84 6.82 2.84
N ASP A 67 4.84 6.44 3.64
CA ASP A 67 6.14 5.94 3.16
C ASP A 67 5.97 4.66 2.32
N PHE A 68 5.10 3.75 2.76
CA PHE A 68 4.74 2.55 1.99
C PHE A 68 4.10 2.91 0.65
N ILE A 69 3.04 3.72 0.68
CA ILE A 69 2.32 4.13 -0.52
C ILE A 69 3.25 4.82 -1.50
N LYS A 70 4.02 5.80 -1.03
CA LYS A 70 4.99 6.54 -1.85
C LYS A 70 5.99 5.59 -2.51
N SER A 71 6.61 4.70 -1.75
CA SER A 71 7.61 3.77 -2.29
C SER A 71 7.02 2.81 -3.33
N VAL A 72 5.81 2.32 -3.09
CA VAL A 72 5.12 1.42 -4.04
C VAL A 72 4.71 2.18 -5.30
N ARG A 73 4.20 3.41 -5.18
CA ARG A 73 3.86 4.26 -6.33
C ARG A 73 5.10 4.58 -7.17
N GLU A 74 6.18 5.05 -6.55
CA GLU A 74 7.44 5.33 -7.25
C GLU A 74 7.96 4.10 -8.00
N PHE A 75 7.81 2.91 -7.43
CA PHE A 75 8.18 1.66 -8.10
C PHE A 75 7.27 1.36 -9.30
N ILE A 76 5.95 1.44 -9.14
CA ILE A 76 4.96 1.08 -10.17
C ILE A 76 4.95 2.10 -11.32
N GLU A 77 5.11 3.39 -11.01
CA GLU A 77 5.08 4.48 -11.99
C GLU A 77 6.37 4.53 -12.85
N ASN A 78 7.43 3.82 -12.45
CA ASN A 78 8.65 3.70 -13.24
C ASN A 78 8.48 2.68 -14.40
N PRO A 79 8.60 3.11 -15.68
CA PRO A 79 8.47 2.21 -16.82
C PRO A 79 9.45 1.03 -16.85
N GLU A 80 10.63 1.17 -16.22
CA GLU A 80 11.60 0.07 -16.12
C GLU A 80 11.12 -1.11 -15.25
N ASN A 81 10.06 -0.90 -14.47
CA ASN A 81 9.43 -1.90 -13.61
C ASN A 81 8.11 -2.43 -14.15
N GLU A 82 7.72 -2.06 -15.37
CA GLU A 82 6.49 -2.54 -16.00
C GLU A 82 6.39 -4.07 -15.94
N GLY A 83 5.25 -4.57 -15.42
CA GLY A 83 4.98 -6.00 -15.28
C GLY A 83 5.70 -6.70 -14.11
N LYS A 84 6.57 -6.02 -13.35
CA LYS A 84 7.23 -6.60 -12.16
C LYS A 84 6.34 -6.49 -10.93
N LEU A 85 6.43 -7.48 -10.06
CA LEU A 85 5.68 -7.57 -8.81
C LEU A 85 6.38 -6.85 -7.66
N VAL A 86 5.56 -6.36 -6.72
CA VAL A 86 5.98 -5.92 -5.39
C VAL A 86 5.65 -7.03 -4.39
N GLY A 87 6.67 -7.60 -3.75
CA GLY A 87 6.52 -8.49 -2.62
C GLY A 87 6.43 -7.70 -1.31
N VAL A 88 5.44 -7.98 -0.47
CA VAL A 88 5.31 -7.35 0.85
C VAL A 88 5.22 -8.43 1.90
N HIS A 89 6.05 -8.36 2.94
CA HIS A 89 5.99 -9.36 4.01
C HIS A 89 6.21 -8.74 5.39
N CYS A 90 5.56 -9.33 6.38
CA CYS A 90 5.92 -9.19 7.79
C CYS A 90 6.45 -10.54 8.28
N THR A 91 6.22 -10.93 9.53
CA THR A 91 6.63 -12.25 10.03
C THR A 91 5.78 -13.37 9.44
N HIS A 92 4.45 -13.19 9.38
CA HIS A 92 3.50 -14.21 8.88
C HIS A 92 2.82 -13.80 7.57
N GLY A 93 3.01 -12.55 7.13
CA GLY A 93 2.39 -12.03 5.92
C GLY A 93 0.86 -11.91 6.00
N LEU A 94 0.30 -11.66 7.20
CA LEU A 94 -1.15 -11.55 7.42
C LEU A 94 -1.54 -10.12 7.79
N ASN A 95 -1.46 -9.76 9.07
CA ASN A 95 -2.05 -8.51 9.57
C ASN A 95 -1.38 -7.24 9.05
N ARG A 96 -0.10 -7.00 9.36
CA ARG A 96 0.63 -5.79 8.90
C ARG A 96 0.74 -5.71 7.38
N THR A 97 0.94 -6.85 6.73
CA THR A 97 1.01 -6.96 5.27
C THR A 97 -0.32 -6.62 4.63
N GLY A 98 -1.41 -7.24 5.09
CA GLY A 98 -2.74 -6.98 4.57
C GLY A 98 -3.18 -5.56 4.84
N TYR A 99 -2.93 -5.02 6.03
CA TYR A 99 -3.26 -3.64 6.34
C TYR A 99 -2.64 -2.65 5.35
N LEU A 100 -1.32 -2.73 5.10
CA LEU A 100 -0.65 -1.80 4.18
C LEU A 100 -1.09 -1.99 2.72
N ILE A 101 -1.29 -3.23 2.27
CA ILE A 101 -1.81 -3.50 0.92
C ILE A 101 -3.24 -2.95 0.78
N CYS A 102 -4.10 -3.16 1.77
CA CYS A 102 -5.46 -2.61 1.79
C CYS A 102 -5.47 -1.08 1.84
N ARG A 103 -4.57 -0.46 2.62
CA ARG A 103 -4.42 1.01 2.63
C ARG A 103 -4.06 1.54 1.25
N TYR A 104 -3.14 0.90 0.53
CA TYR A 104 -2.85 1.28 -0.85
C TYR A 104 -4.08 1.18 -1.75
N MET A 105 -4.79 0.05 -1.73
CA MET A 105 -6.00 -0.14 -2.55
C MET A 105 -7.08 0.90 -2.25
N ILE A 106 -7.26 1.29 -0.98
CA ILE A 106 -8.25 2.30 -0.58
C ILE A 106 -7.79 3.70 -0.98
N ASP A 107 -6.59 4.09 -0.56
CA ASP A 107 -6.10 5.47 -0.63
C ASP A 107 -5.65 5.87 -2.05
N VAL A 108 -5.16 4.90 -2.84
CA VAL A 108 -4.64 5.13 -4.19
C VAL A 108 -5.62 4.66 -5.26
N ASP A 109 -6.07 3.41 -5.17
CA ASP A 109 -6.88 2.80 -6.22
C ASP A 109 -8.39 3.03 -6.02
N GLY A 110 -8.80 3.64 -4.90
CA GLY A 110 -10.17 4.05 -4.63
C GLY A 110 -11.13 2.92 -4.24
N TYR A 111 -10.62 1.74 -3.88
CA TYR A 111 -11.43 0.61 -3.42
C TYR A 111 -12.18 0.94 -2.12
N THR A 112 -13.30 0.26 -1.90
CA THR A 112 -13.95 0.25 -0.59
C THR A 112 -13.13 -0.58 0.41
N ALA A 113 -13.25 -0.30 1.71
CA ALA A 113 -12.55 -1.11 2.70
C ALA A 113 -13.00 -2.58 2.67
N ALA A 114 -14.29 -2.81 2.43
CA ALA A 114 -14.87 -4.15 2.31
C ALA A 114 -14.25 -4.94 1.15
N ASP A 115 -14.11 -4.32 -0.03
CA ASP A 115 -13.52 -4.97 -1.20
C ASP A 115 -12.02 -5.22 -1.00
N ALA A 116 -11.30 -4.22 -0.48
CA ALA A 116 -9.87 -4.33 -0.20
C ALA A 116 -9.55 -5.50 0.76
N ILE A 117 -10.29 -5.57 1.88
CA ILE A 117 -10.16 -6.67 2.86
C ILE A 117 -10.50 -8.01 2.20
N SER A 118 -11.64 -8.10 1.52
CA SER A 118 -12.12 -9.35 0.93
C SER A 118 -11.15 -9.89 -0.13
N MET A 119 -10.61 -9.02 -0.98
CA MET A 119 -9.61 -9.42 -1.96
C MET A 119 -8.32 -9.90 -1.31
N PHE A 120 -7.81 -9.18 -0.30
CA PHE A 120 -6.60 -9.60 0.40
C PHE A 120 -6.78 -10.98 1.05
N GLU A 121 -7.86 -11.18 1.81
CA GLU A 121 -8.12 -12.45 2.51
C GLU A 121 -8.29 -13.62 1.51
N TYR A 122 -8.99 -13.38 0.39
CA TYR A 122 -9.17 -14.37 -0.68
C TYR A 122 -7.83 -14.78 -1.31
N TYR A 123 -7.02 -13.83 -1.78
CA TYR A 123 -5.76 -14.14 -2.45
C TYR A 123 -4.67 -14.62 -1.50
N ARG A 124 -4.70 -14.17 -0.23
CA ARG A 124 -3.76 -14.66 0.79
C ARG A 124 -4.11 -16.07 1.27
N GLY A 125 -5.39 -16.44 1.19
CA GLY A 125 -5.94 -17.71 1.67
C GLY A 125 -6.19 -17.76 3.18
N HIS A 126 -6.11 -16.62 3.87
CA HIS A 126 -6.26 -16.50 5.32
C HIS A 126 -6.91 -15.17 5.68
N PRO A 127 -7.84 -15.15 6.68
CA PRO A 127 -8.43 -13.91 7.14
C PRO A 127 -7.41 -13.03 7.86
N MET A 128 -7.60 -11.72 7.80
CA MET A 128 -6.92 -10.79 8.69
C MET A 128 -7.52 -10.97 10.10
N GLU A 129 -6.70 -11.43 11.04
CA GLU A 129 -7.17 -11.88 12.36
C GLU A 129 -7.37 -10.72 13.35
N ARG A 130 -6.74 -9.59 13.09
CA ARG A 130 -6.67 -8.46 14.01
C ARG A 130 -7.73 -7.41 13.64
N GLU A 131 -8.81 -7.39 14.42
CA GLU A 131 -9.97 -6.53 14.15
C GLU A 131 -9.66 -5.02 14.13
N HIS A 132 -8.71 -4.53 14.94
CA HIS A 132 -8.34 -3.11 14.91
C HIS A 132 -7.81 -2.67 13.53
N TYR A 133 -7.15 -3.54 12.77
CA TYR A 133 -6.73 -3.20 11.41
C TYR A 133 -7.94 -3.07 10.49
N LYS A 134 -8.93 -3.96 10.61
CA LYS A 134 -10.16 -3.87 9.81
C LYS A 134 -10.91 -2.58 10.12
N ILE A 135 -11.09 -2.25 11.40
CA ILE A 135 -11.72 -1.00 11.83
C ILE A 135 -10.98 0.20 11.22
N SER A 136 -9.65 0.24 11.34
CA SER A 136 -8.83 1.32 10.80
C SER A 136 -8.92 1.45 9.27
N LEU A 137 -9.10 0.35 8.54
CA LEU A 137 -9.33 0.39 7.09
C LEU A 137 -10.66 1.05 6.73
N TYR A 138 -11.74 0.75 7.46
CA TYR A 138 -13.03 1.45 7.28
C TYR A 138 -12.91 2.94 7.64
N GLU A 139 -12.17 3.28 8.69
CA GLU A 139 -11.91 4.68 9.04
C GLU A 139 -11.09 5.41 7.96
N ALA A 140 -10.12 4.75 7.35
CA ALA A 140 -9.34 5.30 6.23
C ALA A 140 -10.23 5.59 5.01
N GLU A 141 -11.13 4.67 4.65
CA GLU A 141 -12.13 4.90 3.60
C GLU A 141 -12.98 6.15 3.89
N GLN A 142 -13.49 6.29 5.13
CA GLN A 142 -14.28 7.48 5.49
C GLN A 142 -13.46 8.78 5.41
N ARG A 143 -12.17 8.74 5.80
CA ARG A 143 -11.27 9.90 5.64
C ARG A 143 -11.11 10.28 4.17
N ARG A 144 -10.86 9.31 3.29
CA ARG A 144 -10.74 9.55 1.85
C ARG A 144 -12.00 10.14 1.24
N LEU A 145 -13.17 9.61 1.58
CA LEU A 145 -14.45 10.10 1.07
C LEU A 145 -14.72 11.55 1.48
N ARG A 146 -14.39 11.93 2.72
CA ARG A 146 -14.51 13.32 3.18
C ARG A 146 -13.57 14.27 2.46
N ALA A 147 -12.31 13.89 2.29
CA ALA A 147 -11.34 14.72 1.56
C ALA A 147 -11.80 14.99 0.12
N GLY A 148 -12.35 13.98 -0.58
CA GLY A 148 -12.88 14.15 -1.94
C GLY A 148 -14.15 15.01 -2.04
N GLN A 149 -14.88 15.25 -0.94
CA GLN A 149 -16.02 16.18 -0.91
C GLN A 149 -15.56 17.63 -0.76
N GLU A 150 -14.52 17.87 0.05
CA GLU A 150 -13.96 19.21 0.28
C GLU A 150 -13.27 19.77 -0.98
N ASP A 151 -12.65 18.91 -1.80
CA ASP A 151 -12.06 19.30 -3.09
C ASP A 151 -13.12 19.63 -4.17
N GLY A 152 -14.39 19.27 -3.95
CA GLY A 152 -15.50 19.48 -4.89
C GLY A 152 -16.33 20.75 -4.65
N GLU A 153 -16.16 21.43 -3.51
CA GLU A 153 -16.86 22.69 -3.19
C GLU A 153 -16.03 23.91 -3.64
N GLU A 154 -15.97 24.16 -4.95
CA GLU A 154 -15.55 25.48 -5.46
C GLU A 154 -16.57 26.56 -5.05
N ARG A 155 -16.06 27.64 -4.43
CA ARG A 155 -16.84 28.78 -3.92
C ARG A 155 -17.68 29.42 -5.03
N PRO A 156 -18.96 29.77 -4.80
CA PRO A 156 -19.73 30.51 -5.80
C PRO A 156 -19.08 31.87 -6.05
N ASN A 157 -18.85 32.15 -7.34
CA ASN A 157 -18.33 33.41 -7.85
C ASN A 157 -19.26 34.55 -7.38
N ALA A 158 -18.73 35.50 -6.61
CA ALA A 158 -19.45 36.74 -6.33
C ALA A 158 -19.52 37.54 -7.64
N GLU A 159 -20.71 37.57 -8.26
CA GLU A 159 -20.98 38.38 -9.44
C GLU A 159 -20.73 39.86 -9.13
N GLU A 160 -19.93 40.51 -9.97
CA GLU A 160 -19.68 41.94 -9.98
C GLU A 160 -20.98 42.71 -10.24
N GLU A 161 -21.46 43.47 -9.25
CA GLU A 161 -22.40 44.56 -9.49
C GLU A 161 -21.69 45.70 -10.25
N ASN A 162 -21.70 45.63 -11.58
CA ASN A 162 -21.55 46.82 -12.43
C ASN A 162 -22.94 47.26 -12.90
N GLY A 163 -23.60 48.06 -12.07
CA GLY A 163 -24.78 48.82 -12.45
C GLY A 163 -24.39 50.12 -13.15
N ASP A 164 -24.26 50.06 -14.47
CA ASP A 164 -24.30 51.24 -15.35
C ASP A 164 -25.66 51.95 -15.18
N VAL A 165 -25.64 53.20 -14.74
CA VAL A 165 -26.80 54.10 -14.79
C VAL A 165 -26.56 55.13 -15.88
N GLU A 166 -27.15 54.90 -17.06
CA GLU A 166 -27.31 55.93 -18.10
C GLU A 166 -28.80 56.33 -18.27
N LYS A 167 -29.04 57.62 -17.99
CA LYS A 167 -30.00 58.58 -18.61
C LYS A 167 -31.53 58.36 -18.56
N LYS A 168 -32.19 59.34 -17.91
CA LYS A 168 -33.25 60.26 -18.45
C LYS A 168 -33.80 61.06 -17.24
N THR A 169 -33.74 62.38 -17.17
CA THR A 169 -34.37 63.40 -18.04
C THR A 169 -33.78 64.76 -17.68
#